data_AF-A0A0F8YA57-F1
#
_entry.id   AF-A0A0F8YA57-F1
#
_cell.length_a   1.000
_cell.length_b   1.000
_cell.length_c   1.000
_cell.angle_alpha   90.00
_cell.angle_beta   90.00
_cell.angle_gamma   90.00
#
_symmetry.space_group_name_H-M   'P 1'
#
loop_
_entity.id
_entity.type
_entity.pdbx_description
1 polymer ?
#
loop_
_entity_poly.entity_id
_entity_poly.type
_entity_poly.pdbx_seq_one_letter_code
_entity_poly.pdbx_strand_id
1 'polypeptide(L)'
;MMKHDPSKIVSNFRIDGELIDVQPYGTGHINDTYAGRFRTDHGVVRYIHQRINRNVFRQPEKLTSNIERVTAHLCKKIIDAGGDPQRETLNLI
;
A
#
# COMPACT_ATOMS: atom_id res chain seq x y z
N MET A 1 10.55 8.61 -19.27
CA MET A 1 9.09 8.47 -19.38
C MET A 1 8.63 7.41 -18.38
N MET A 2 7.68 7.72 -17.49
CA MET A 2 7.04 6.67 -16.69
C MET A 2 6.35 5.68 -17.63
N LYS A 3 6.58 4.38 -17.45
CA LYS A 3 5.94 3.34 -18.29
C LYS A 3 4.41 3.29 -18.12
N HIS A 4 3.89 3.87 -17.05
CA HIS A 4 2.48 3.87 -16.67
C HIS A 4 2.10 5.23 -16.09
N ASP A 5 0.84 5.63 -16.22
CA ASP A 5 0.23 6.76 -15.51
C ASP A 5 -0.43 6.21 -14.23
N PRO A 6 0.22 6.32 -13.06
CA PRO A 6 -0.31 5.74 -11.84
C PRO A 6 -1.48 6.55 -11.29
N SER A 7 -1.66 7.82 -11.69
CA SER A 7 -2.70 8.69 -11.14
C SER A 7 -4.10 8.11 -11.35
N LYS A 8 -4.38 7.65 -12.57
CA LYS A 8 -5.65 7.02 -12.95
C LYS A 8 -5.94 5.74 -12.18
N ILE A 9 -4.91 4.98 -11.80
CA ILE A 9 -5.06 3.72 -11.07
C ILE A 9 -5.30 4.01 -9.59
N VAL A 10 -4.49 4.91 -9.02
CA VAL A 10 -4.54 5.31 -7.61
C VAL A 10 -5.92 5.85 -7.22
N SER A 11 -6.60 6.58 -8.09
CA SER A 11 -7.96 7.06 -7.85
C SER A 11 -9.04 5.98 -7.77
N ASN A 12 -8.75 4.70 -8.08
CA ASN A 12 -9.71 3.60 -7.93
C ASN A 12 -9.68 2.96 -6.53
N PHE A 13 -8.70 3.31 -5.69
CA PHE A 13 -8.64 2.81 -4.32
C PHE A 13 -9.59 3.62 -3.43
N ARG A 14 -10.20 2.95 -2.44
CA ARG A 14 -11.07 3.60 -1.45
C ARG A 14 -10.23 4.30 -0.39
N ILE A 15 -9.59 5.38 -0.80
CA ILE A 15 -8.78 6.23 0.07
C ILE A 15 -9.58 7.50 0.31
N ASP A 16 -9.73 7.86 1.58
CA ASP A 16 -10.37 9.13 1.94
C ASP A 16 -9.52 10.31 1.45
N GLY A 17 -10.19 11.32 0.90
CA GLY A 17 -9.55 12.55 0.44
C GLY A 17 -9.22 12.61 -1.05
N GLU A 18 -8.59 13.72 -1.45
CA GLU A 18 -8.26 14.02 -2.84
C GLU A 18 -6.80 13.70 -3.16
N LEU A 19 -6.55 13.01 -4.27
CA LEU A 19 -5.19 12.76 -4.75
C LEU A 19 -4.50 14.08 -5.09
N ILE A 20 -3.38 14.37 -4.43
CA ILE A 20 -2.53 15.54 -4.69
C ILE A 20 -1.52 15.20 -5.79
N ASP A 21 -0.76 14.13 -5.58
CA ASP A 21 0.19 13.59 -6.54
C ASP A 21 0.48 12.11 -6.29
N VAL A 22 1.10 11.49 -7.29
CA VAL A 22 1.67 10.17 -7.19
C VAL A 22 3.03 10.14 -7.92
N GLN A 23 4.04 9.60 -7.25
CA GLN A 23 5.40 9.53 -7.76
C GLN A 23 5.99 8.13 -7.54
N PRO A 24 6.98 7.68 -8.33
CA PRO A 24 7.69 6.44 -8.05
C PRO A 24 8.38 6.56 -6.70
N TYR A 25 8.43 5.46 -5.95
CA TYR A 25 8.95 5.47 -4.60
C TYR A 25 9.85 4.27 -4.33
N GLY A 26 11.02 4.55 -3.75
CA GLY A 26 12.02 3.55 -3.39
C GLY A 26 12.87 3.05 -4.56
N THR A 27 13.68 2.02 -4.27
CA THR A 27 14.63 1.39 -5.20
C THR A 27 14.29 -0.09 -5.45
N GLY A 28 13.05 -0.49 -5.19
CA GLY A 28 12.61 -1.88 -5.28
C GLY A 28 12.83 -2.48 -6.67
N HIS A 29 13.40 -3.69 -6.72
CA HIS A 29 13.69 -4.39 -7.98
C HIS A 29 12.60 -5.38 -8.40
N ILE A 30 11.62 -5.64 -7.54
CA ILE A 30 10.59 -6.67 -7.76
C ILE A 30 9.28 -6.02 -8.22
N ASN A 31 8.58 -5.30 -7.34
CA ASN A 31 7.34 -4.59 -7.65
C ASN A 31 7.62 -3.13 -8.04
N ASP A 32 6.83 -2.57 -8.97
CA ASP A 32 6.84 -1.12 -9.16
C ASP A 32 6.12 -0.48 -7.98
N THR A 33 6.78 0.44 -7.28
CA THR A 33 6.26 1.07 -6.06
C THR A 33 6.08 2.56 -6.30
N TYR A 34 4.92 3.07 -5.87
CA TYR A 34 4.54 4.47 -5.98
C TYR A 34 4.06 5.00 -4.64
N ALA A 35 4.37 6.26 -4.33
CA ALA A 35 3.82 6.97 -3.18
C ALA A 35 2.76 7.95 -3.67
N GLY A 36 1.51 7.74 -3.22
CA GLY A 36 0.40 8.65 -3.43
C GLY A 36 0.19 9.53 -2.20
N ARG A 37 0.05 10.84 -2.40
CA ARG A 37 -0.29 11.79 -1.32
C ARG A 37 -1.74 12.25 -1.49
N PHE A 38 -2.50 12.21 -0.41
CA PHE A 38 -3.92 12.51 -0.40
C PHE A 38 -4.21 13.62 0.61
N ARG A 39 -5.02 14.59 0.21
CA ARG A 39 -5.52 15.64 1.10
C ARG A 39 -6.81 15.15 1.74
N THR A 40 -6.79 14.96 3.06
CA THR A 40 -7.95 14.62 3.88
C THR A 40 -8.32 15.79 4.78
N ASP A 41 -9.47 15.70 5.45
CA ASP A 41 -9.90 16.66 6.48
C ASP A 41 -8.93 16.70 7.69
N HIS A 42 -8.12 15.65 7.86
CA HIS A 42 -7.14 15.52 8.93
C HIS A 42 -5.70 15.84 8.48
N GLY A 43 -5.54 16.35 7.25
CA GLY A 43 -4.24 16.71 6.68
C GLY A 43 -3.80 15.80 5.54
N VAL A 44 -2.52 15.85 5.20
CA VAL A 44 -1.97 15.09 4.07
C VAL A 44 -1.52 13.71 4.53
N VAL A 45 -2.13 12.67 3.97
CA VAL A 45 -1.79 11.26 4.23
C VAL A 45 -1.04 10.68 3.03
N ARG A 46 -0.13 9.75 3.29
CA ARG A 46 0.67 9.08 2.27
C ARG A 46 0.34 7.59 2.24
N TYR A 47 0.03 7.07 1.05
CA TYR A 47 -0.19 5.64 0.80
C TYR A 47 0.86 5.11 -0.17
N ILE A 48 1.19 3.82 -0.02
CA ILE A 48 2.08 3.11 -0.94
C ILE A 48 1.23 2.25 -1.87
N HIS A 49 1.38 2.46 -3.17
CA HIS A 49 0.74 1.68 -4.21
C HIS A 49 1.79 0.79 -4.88
N GLN A 50 1.52 -0.51 -4.93
CA GLN A 50 2.43 -1.46 -5.56
C GLN A 50 1.76 -2.15 -6.74
N ARG A 51 2.41 -2.06 -7.90
CA ARG A 51 2.09 -2.92 -9.03
C ARG A 51 2.88 -4.22 -8.88
N ILE A 52 2.16 -5.30 -8.58
CA ILE A 52 2.75 -6.63 -8.42
C ILE A 52 3.36 -7.08 -9.75
N ASN A 53 4.63 -7.50 -9.69
CA ASN A 53 5.31 -8.07 -10.86
C ASN A 53 4.84 -9.50 -11.11
N ARG A 54 4.01 -9.67 -12.13
CA ARG A 54 3.43 -10.97 -12.52
C ARG A 54 4.43 -11.97 -13.11
N ASN A 55 5.62 -11.52 -13.52
CA ASN A 55 6.67 -12.43 -14.00
C ASN A 55 7.31 -13.18 -12.82
N VAL A 56 7.47 -12.49 -11.68
CA VAL A 56 7.98 -13.08 -10.43
C VAL A 56 6.85 -13.78 -9.68
N PHE A 57 5.72 -13.10 -9.48
CA PHE A 57 4.55 -13.62 -8.78
C PHE A 57 3.46 -14.01 -9.79
N ARG A 58 3.51 -15.26 -10.25
CA ARG A 58 2.51 -15.79 -11.20
C ARG A 58 1.10 -15.89 -10.63
N GLN A 59 0.97 -15.91 -9.31
CA GLN A 59 -0.28 -16.00 -8.56
C GLN A 59 -0.40 -14.84 -7.55
N PRO A 60 -0.63 -13.59 -7.99
CA PRO A 60 -0.72 -12.43 -7.11
C PRO A 60 -1.74 -12.58 -5.97
N GLU A 61 -2.85 -13.27 -6.21
CA GLU A 61 -3.89 -13.55 -5.23
C GLU A 61 -3.36 -14.34 -4.02
N LYS A 62 -2.46 -15.30 -4.24
CA LYS A 62 -1.82 -16.05 -3.15
C LYS A 62 -0.85 -15.19 -2.36
N LEU A 63 -0.14 -14.28 -3.03
CA LEU A 63 0.74 -13.31 -2.38
C LEU A 63 -0.08 -12.39 -1.48
N THR A 64 -1.14 -11.76 -2.01
CA THR A 64 -2.00 -10.85 -1.24
C THR A 64 -2.65 -11.55 -0.05
N SER A 65 -3.21 -12.76 -0.24
CA SER A 65 -3.78 -13.56 0.85
C SER A 65 -2.75 -13.89 1.94
N ASN A 66 -1.48 -14.15 1.57
CA ASN A 66 -0.43 -14.36 2.55
C ASN A 66 -0.09 -13.07 3.31
N ILE A 67 -0.02 -11.92 2.63
CA ILE A 67 0.18 -10.62 3.27
C ILE A 67 -0.94 -10.36 4.28
N GLU A 68 -2.20 -10.49 3.88
CA GLU A 68 -3.38 -10.34 4.75
C GLU A 68 -3.30 -11.23 6.00
N ARG A 69 -2.97 -12.52 5.82
CA ARG A 69 -2.86 -13.47 6.94
C ARG A 69 -1.76 -13.07 7.93
N VAL A 70 -0.60 -12.67 7.42
CA VAL A 70 0.54 -12.29 8.25
C VAL A 70 0.27 -10.98 8.97
N THR A 71 -0.25 -9.95 8.28
CA THR A 71 -0.54 -8.65 8.91
C THR A 71 -1.68 -8.75 9.92
N ALA A 72 -2.73 -9.53 9.66
CA ALA A 72 -3.79 -9.79 10.64
C ALA A 72 -3.26 -10.47 11.91
N HIS A 73 -2.38 -11.46 11.74
CA HIS A 73 -1.73 -12.13 12.88
C HIS A 73 -0.85 -11.17 13.69
N LEU A 74 -0.06 -10.33 13.01
CA LEU A 74 0.76 -9.31 13.68
C LEU A 74 -0.11 -8.27 14.39
N CYS A 75 -1.18 -7.79 13.75
CA CYS A 75 -2.12 -6.84 14.34
C CYS A 75 -2.67 -7.37 15.68
N LYS A 76 -3.13 -8.63 15.70
CA LYS A 76 -3.59 -9.26 16.95
C LYS A 76 -2.50 -9.26 18.03
N LYS A 77 -1.28 -9.68 17.67
CA LYS A 77 -0.16 -9.73 18.63
C LYS A 77 0.25 -8.36 19.17
N ILE A 78 0.21 -7.33 18.35
CA ILE A 78 0.53 -5.95 18.74
C ILE A 78 -0.51 -5.45 19.74
N ILE A 79 -1.80 -5.68 19.46
CA ILE A 79 -2.89 -5.32 20.37
C ILE A 79 -2.75 -6.07 21.71
N ASP A 80 -2.51 -7.38 21.68
CA ASP A 80 -2.32 -8.19 22.89
C ASP A 80 -1.12 -7.72 23.73
N ALA A 81 -0.12 -7.10 23.09
CA ALA A 81 1.06 -6.52 23.75
C ALA A 81 0.88 -5.04 24.17
N GLY A 82 -0.29 -4.43 23.92
CA GLY A 82 -0.57 -3.02 24.25
C GLY A 82 0.06 -2.00 23.29
N GLY A 83 0.45 -2.42 22.09
CA GLY A 83 1.01 -1.55 21.05
C GLY A 83 -0.03 -0.91 20.13
N ASP A 84 0.44 -0.18 19.12
CA ASP A 84 -0.35 0.51 18.11
C ASP A 84 -0.24 -0.19 16.74
N PRO A 85 -1.24 -0.99 16.33
CA PRO A 85 -1.21 -1.71 15.06
C PRO A 85 -1.27 -0.79 13.83
N GLN A 86 -1.68 0.48 13.96
CA GLN A 86 -1.64 1.42 12.84
C GLN A 86 -0.22 1.87 12.51
N ARG A 87 0.71 1.74 13.46
CA ARG A 87 2.10 2.18 13.32
C ARG A 87 3.10 1.04 13.26
N GLU A 88 2.77 -0.09 13.87
CA GLU A 88 3.71 -1.22 14.06
C GLU A 88 3.51 -2.37 13.06
N THR A 89 2.47 -2.30 12.22
CA THR A 89 2.30 -3.27 11.13
C THR A 89 1.73 -2.63 9.87
N LEU A 90 1.82 -3.38 8.76
CA LEU A 90 1.24 -2.97 7.48
C LEU A 90 -0.28 -3.09 7.54
N ASN A 91 -0.96 -2.03 7.14
CA ASN A 91 -2.41 -1.99 7.01
C ASN A 91 -2.76 -1.95 5.52
N LEU A 92 -3.60 -2.90 5.10
CA LEU A 92 -4.13 -2.98 3.74
C LEU A 92 -5.46 -2.21 3.67
N ILE A 93 -5.74 -1.62 2.50
CA ILE A 93 -6.93 -0.80 2.19
C ILE A 93 -7.65 -1.32 0.96
#